data_AF-A0A3N5NKI9-F1
#
_entry.id   AF-A0A3N5NKI9-F1
#
_cell.length_a   1.000
_cell.length_b   1.000
_cell.length_c   1.000
_cell.angle_alpha   90.00
_cell.angle_beta   90.00
_cell.angle_gamma   90.00
#
_symmetry.space_group_name_H-M   'P 1'
#
loop_
_entity.id
_entity.type
_entity.pdbx_description
1 polymer ?
#
loop_
_entity_poly.entity_id
_entity_poly.type
_entity_poly.pdbx_seq_one_letter_code
_entity_poly.pdbx_strand_id
1 'polypeptide(L)'
;MNLQEQFQMRKIRKGDIEAFEILFHRFYPGLHHYAETLVRKYEVAEEVVQDVFYNIWKNRESLLITRSWQSYLYRSVYNNSMMYLRKNRRELLLEEEIQKESES
;
A
#
# COMPACT_ATOMS: atom_id res chain seq x y z
N MET A 1 13.37 10.43 10.58
CA MET A 1 14.07 9.30 9.93
C MET A 1 15.48 9.24 10.50
N ASN A 2 16.01 8.04 10.73
CA ASN A 2 17.42 7.89 11.13
C ASN A 2 18.36 8.11 9.92
N LEU A 3 19.67 8.17 10.16
CA LEU A 3 20.67 8.44 9.10
C LEU A 3 20.68 7.38 7.99
N GLN A 4 20.50 6.11 8.33
CA GLN A 4 20.45 5.01 7.36
C GLN A 4 19.23 5.14 6.44
N GLU A 5 18.06 5.44 7.01
CA GLU A 5 16.83 5.67 6.24
C GLU A 5 16.96 6.88 5.31
N GLN A 6 17.60 7.96 5.78
CA GLN A 6 17.85 9.16 4.97
C GLN A 6 18.78 8.86 3.79
N PHE A 7 19.82 8.08 4.00
CA PHE A 7 20.73 7.65 2.95
C PHE A 7 20.02 6.77 1.91
N GLN A 8 19.26 5.77 2.37
CA GLN A 8 18.47 4.92 1.48
C GLN A 8 17.47 5.74 0.65
N MET A 9 16.75 6.69 1.27
CA MET A 9 15.83 7.60 0.57
C MET A 9 16.54 8.42 -0.52
N ARG A 10 17.74 8.94 -0.24
CA ARG A 10 18.52 9.69 -1.24
C ARG A 10 18.92 8.83 -2.43
N LYS A 11 19.28 7.56 -2.20
CA LYS A 11 19.58 6.60 -3.28
C LYS A 11 18.34 6.34 -4.14
N ILE A 12 17.21 6.00 -3.50
CA ILE A 12 15.94 5.73 -4.19
C ILE A 12 15.50 6.94 -5.02
N ARG A 13 15.60 8.16 -4.47
CA ARG A 13 15.31 9.41 -5.20
C ARG A 13 16.09 9.57 -6.50
N LYS A 14 17.34 9.07 -6.55
CA LYS A 14 18.19 9.12 -7.74
C LYS A 14 17.95 7.96 -8.72
N GLY A 15 16.95 7.12 -8.47
CA GLY A 15 16.62 5.97 -9.32
C GLY A 15 17.44 4.72 -9.05
N ASP A 16 18.10 4.61 -7.88
CA ASP A 16 18.81 3.40 -7.50
C ASP A 16 17.81 2.27 -7.18
N ILE A 17 17.72 1.30 -8.09
CA ILE A 17 16.79 0.16 -8.03
C ILE A 17 17.17 -0.77 -6.86
N GLU A 18 18.46 -1.05 -6.66
CA GLU A 18 18.91 -1.95 -5.58
C GLU A 18 18.51 -1.41 -4.20
N ALA A 19 18.65 -0.10 -3.97
CA ALA A 19 18.23 0.53 -2.72
C ALA A 19 16.73 0.41 -2.48
N PHE A 20 15.93 0.41 -3.57
CA PHE A 20 14.48 0.22 -3.53
C PHE A 20 14.10 -1.25 -3.29
N GLU A 21 14.76 -2.20 -3.93
CA GLU A 21 14.56 -3.64 -3.69
C GLU A 21 14.88 -4.02 -2.24
N ILE A 22 15.95 -3.47 -1.67
CA ILE A 22 16.28 -3.68 -0.25
C ILE A 22 15.14 -3.17 0.66
N LEU A 23 14.54 -2.01 0.33
CA LEU A 23 13.39 -1.49 1.07
C LEU A 23 12.18 -2.43 0.92
N PHE A 24 11.91 -2.88 -0.30
CA PHE A 24 10.82 -3.79 -0.62
C PHE A 24 10.95 -5.10 0.15
N HIS A 25 12.04 -5.83 -0.01
CA HIS A 25 12.26 -7.12 0.64
C HIS A 25 12.22 -7.03 2.18
N ARG A 26 12.71 -5.91 2.74
CA ARG A 26 12.67 -5.68 4.18
C ARG A 26 11.24 -5.59 4.73
N PHE A 27 10.36 -4.89 4.03
CA PHE A 27 9.04 -4.53 4.58
C PHE A 27 7.90 -5.38 4.01
N TYR A 28 8.04 -5.92 2.80
CA TYR A 28 6.97 -6.64 2.11
C TYR A 28 6.30 -7.74 2.95
N PRO A 29 7.04 -8.69 3.58
CA PRO A 29 6.39 -9.76 4.33
C PRO A 29 5.51 -9.26 5.49
N GLY A 30 6.03 -8.26 6.24
CA GLY A 30 5.30 -7.67 7.37
C GLY A 30 4.13 -6.79 6.95
N LEU A 31 4.26 -6.08 5.83
CA LEU A 31 3.18 -5.27 5.27
C LEU A 31 2.08 -6.12 4.63
N HIS A 32 2.46 -7.19 3.93
CA HIS A 32 1.52 -8.13 3.32
C HIS A 32 0.67 -8.80 4.39
N HIS A 33 1.31 -9.38 5.41
CA HIS A 33 0.59 -9.99 6.52
C HIS A 33 -0.34 -8.98 7.21
N TYR A 34 0.14 -7.74 7.44
CA TYR A 34 -0.69 -6.70 8.02
C TYR A 34 -1.90 -6.36 7.14
N ALA A 35 -1.70 -6.14 5.84
CA ALA A 35 -2.79 -5.90 4.89
C ALA A 35 -3.80 -7.06 4.89
N GLU A 36 -3.33 -8.30 4.85
CA GLU A 36 -4.16 -9.51 4.87
C GLU A 36 -5.05 -9.57 6.10
N THR A 37 -4.55 -9.21 7.28
CA THR A 37 -5.40 -9.15 8.50
C THR A 37 -6.52 -8.10 8.41
N LEU A 38 -6.35 -7.06 7.58
CA LEU A 38 -7.35 -6.01 7.35
C LEU A 38 -8.35 -6.41 6.27
N VAL A 39 -7.88 -6.83 5.09
CA VAL A 39 -8.74 -7.09 3.92
C VAL A 39 -9.26 -8.52 3.83
N ARG A 40 -8.69 -9.45 4.62
CA ARG A 40 -9.06 -10.88 4.71
C ARG A 40 -9.02 -11.63 3.37
N LYS A 41 -8.19 -11.18 2.43
CA LYS A 41 -7.98 -11.76 1.10
C LYS A 41 -6.51 -11.61 0.74
N TYR A 42 -5.87 -12.71 0.37
CA TYR A 42 -4.42 -12.74 0.09
C TYR A 42 -4.08 -11.86 -1.12
N GLU A 43 -4.79 -12.04 -2.23
CA GLU A 43 -4.51 -11.37 -3.50
C GLU A 43 -4.71 -9.85 -3.39
N VAL A 44 -5.70 -9.43 -2.60
CA VAL A 44 -5.96 -8.01 -2.32
C VAL A 44 -4.87 -7.42 -1.42
N ALA A 45 -4.38 -8.19 -0.45
CA ALA A 45 -3.28 -7.75 0.41
C ALA A 45 -2.00 -7.53 -0.40
N GLU A 46 -1.71 -8.44 -1.33
CA GLU A 46 -0.63 -8.30 -2.30
C GLU A 46 -0.78 -7.04 -3.15
N GLU A 47 -1.94 -6.83 -3.78
CA GLU A 47 -2.21 -5.64 -4.61
C GLU A 47 -2.04 -4.34 -3.81
N VAL A 48 -2.58 -4.29 -2.58
CA VAL A 48 -2.45 -3.13 -1.69
C VAL A 48 -0.99 -2.77 -1.43
N VAL A 49 -0.15 -3.78 -1.14
CA VAL A 49 1.27 -3.55 -0.83
C VAL A 49 2.03 -3.18 -2.10
N GLN A 50 1.77 -3.86 -3.22
CA GLN A 50 2.35 -3.54 -4.53
C GLN A 50 2.05 -2.10 -4.93
N ASP A 51 0.81 -1.63 -4.75
CA ASP A 51 0.40 -0.25 -5.01
C ASP A 51 1.17 0.77 -4.16
N VAL A 52 1.41 0.47 -2.89
CA VAL A 52 2.19 1.35 -2.01
C VAL A 52 3.62 1.49 -2.54
N PHE A 53 4.27 0.37 -2.89
CA PHE A 53 5.62 0.40 -3.43
C PHE A 53 5.70 1.04 -4.81
N TYR A 54 4.74 0.75 -5.69
CA TYR A 54 4.62 1.41 -6.99
C TYR A 54 4.51 2.92 -6.83
N ASN A 55 3.67 3.41 -5.91
CA ASN A 55 3.54 4.84 -5.66
C ASN A 55 4.81 5.47 -5.09
N ILE A 56 5.57 4.75 -4.27
CA ILE A 56 6.88 5.20 -3.79
C ILE A 56 7.84 5.35 -4.96
N TRP A 57 7.95 4.34 -5.82
CA TRP A 57 8.86 4.35 -6.97
C TRP A 57 8.48 5.43 -7.99
N LYS A 58 7.19 5.52 -8.33
CA LYS A 58 6.63 6.49 -9.28
C LYS A 58 6.89 7.93 -8.82
N ASN A 59 6.67 8.22 -7.54
CA ASN A 59 6.80 9.56 -6.98
C ASN A 59 8.14 9.81 -6.27
N ARG A 60 9.13 8.92 -6.46
CA ARG A 60 10.37 8.88 -5.66
C ARG A 60 11.07 10.23 -5.53
N GLU A 61 11.10 11.02 -6.60
CA GLU A 61 11.81 12.31 -6.67
C GLU A 61 11.20 13.37 -5.74
N SER A 62 9.87 13.40 -5.63
CA SER A 62 9.11 14.39 -4.85
C SER A 62 8.58 13.86 -3.51
N LEU A 63 8.69 12.55 -3.26
CA LEU A 63 8.12 11.91 -2.07
C LEU A 63 8.76 12.45 -0.79
N LEU A 64 7.95 13.01 0.12
CA LEU A 64 8.38 13.52 1.43
C LEU A 64 7.98 12.56 2.57
N ILE A 65 8.96 11.91 3.19
CA ILE A 65 8.78 11.09 4.40
C ILE A 65 9.47 11.78 5.57
N THR A 66 8.69 12.17 6.58
CA THR A 66 9.18 12.97 7.71
C THR A 66 9.55 12.12 8.93
N ARG A 67 8.87 10.98 9.15
CA ARG A 67 9.05 10.15 10.35
C ARG A 67 10.00 8.97 10.16
N SER A 68 9.60 7.93 9.45
CA SER A 68 10.42 6.72 9.19
C SER A 68 9.80 5.97 8.01
N TRP A 69 10.56 5.05 7.41
CA TRP A 69 10.01 4.15 6.40
C TRP A 69 8.86 3.33 6.97
N GLN A 70 9.06 2.78 8.16
CA GLN A 70 8.05 1.96 8.84
C GLN A 70 6.73 2.72 9.06
N SER A 71 6.78 3.92 9.67
CA SER A 71 5.56 4.69 9.94
C SER A 71 4.83 5.11 8.66
N TYR A 72 5.56 5.44 7.59
CA TYR A 72 4.96 5.79 6.31
C TYR A 72 4.29 4.56 5.66
N LEU A 73 5.04 3.45 5.55
CA LEU A 73 4.58 2.24 4.86
C LEU A 73 3.35 1.62 5.51
N TYR A 74 3.36 1.42 6.83
CA TYR A 74 2.22 0.86 7.54
C TYR A 74 0.98 1.76 7.46
N ARG A 75 1.17 3.08 7.50
CA ARG A 75 0.06 4.04 7.31
C ARG A 75 -0.50 4.00 5.90
N SER A 76 0.35 3.94 4.88
CA SER A 76 -0.07 3.84 3.48
C SER A 76 -0.83 2.54 3.22
N VAL A 77 -0.33 1.40 3.72
CA VAL A 77 -1.01 0.10 3.62
C VAL A 77 -2.36 0.12 4.31
N TYR A 78 -2.44 0.66 5.53
CA TYR A 78 -3.72 0.80 6.23
C TYR A 78 -4.72 1.64 5.42
N ASN A 79 -4.28 2.80 4.92
CA ASN A 79 -5.13 3.69 4.14
C ASN A 79 -5.65 3.02 2.86
N ASN A 80 -4.78 2.35 2.11
CA ASN A 80 -5.14 1.62 0.89
C ASN A 80 -6.09 0.46 1.19
N SER A 81 -5.83 -0.30 2.27
CA SER A 81 -6.74 -1.37 2.73
C SER A 81 -8.13 -0.82 3.06
N MET A 82 -8.21 0.30 3.79
CA MET A 82 -9.49 0.93 4.12
C MET A 82 -10.20 1.49 2.88
N MET A 83 -9.46 1.99 1.89
CA MET A 83 -10.00 2.45 0.62
C MET A 83 -10.63 1.27 -0.15
N TYR A 84 -9.90 0.15 -0.26
CA TYR A 84 -10.42 -1.08 -0.86
C TYR A 84 -11.72 -1.54 -0.18
N LEU A 85 -11.72 -1.67 1.16
CA LEU A 85 -12.90 -2.13 1.90
C LEU A 85 -14.12 -1.23 1.71
N ARG A 86 -13.92 0.10 1.64
CA ARG A 86 -15.00 1.05 1.36
C ARG A 86 -15.55 0.90 -0.06
N LYS A 87 -14.67 0.69 -1.04
CA LYS A 87 -15.06 0.47 -2.44
C LYS A 87 -15.83 -0.84 -2.59
N ASN A 88 -15.27 -1.95 -2.09
CA ASN A 88 -15.90 -3.27 -2.13
C ASN A 88 -17.27 -3.27 -1.44
N ARG A 89 -17.42 -2.60 -0.28
CA ARG A 89 -18.73 -2.47 0.38
C ARG A 89 -19.75 -1.73 -0.48
N ARG A 90 -19.33 -0.68 -1.18
CA ARG A 90 -20.22 0.09 -2.05
C ARG A 90 -20.69 -0.74 -3.25
N GLU A 91 -19.78 -1.50 -3.85
CA GLU A 91 -20.10 -2.38 -4.99
C GLU A 91 -21.13 -3.45 -4.59
N LEU A 92 -20.93 -4.12 -3.45
CA LEU A 92 -21.89 -5.09 -2.92
C LEU A 92 -23.29 -4.50 -2.69
N LEU A 93 -23.38 -3.30 -2.11
CA LEU A 93 -24.67 -2.64 -1.88
C LEU A 93 -25.39 -2.29 -3.19
N LEU A 94 -24.64 -1.84 -4.21
CA LEU A 94 -25.20 -1.55 -5.54
C LEU A 94 -25.70 -2.82 -6.22
N GLU A 95 -24.97 -3.94 -6.11
CA GLU A 95 -25.40 -5.24 -6.63
C GLU A 95 -26.71 -5.71 -5.98
N GLU A 96 -26.83 -5.57 -4.66
CA GLU A 96 -28.05 -5.90 -3.91
C GLU A 96 -29.25 -5.02 -4.31
N GLU A 97 -29.04 -3.74 -4.60
CA GLU A 97 -30.08 -2.81 -5.08
C GLU A 97 -30.58 -3.20 -6.48
N ILE A 98 -29.66 -3.44 -7.42
CA ILE A 98 -29.98 -3.86 -8.80
C ILE A 98 -30.74 -5.19 -8.80
N GLN A 99 -30.33 -6.14 -7.95
CA GLN A 99 -31.01 -7.44 -7.86
C GLN A 99 -32.46 -7.28 -7.39
N LYS A 100 -32.72 -6.46 -6.36
CA LYS A 100 -34.08 -6.20 -5.85
C LYS A 100 -34.97 -5.54 -6.91
N GLU A 101 -34.43 -4.61 -7.70
CA GLU A 101 -35.17 -3.97 -8.80
C GLU A 101 -35.49 -4.96 -9.92
N SER A 102 -34.61 -5.93 -10.21
CA SER A 102 -34.84 -6.94 -11.25
C SER A 102 -35.86 -8.03 -10.87
N GLU A 103 -36.06 -8.26 -9.57
CA GLU A 103 -37.00 -9.25 -9.02
C GLU A 103 -38.40 -8.66 -8.73
N SER A 104 -38.57 -7.35 -8.92
CA SER A 104 -39.82 -6.59 -8.71
C SER A 104 -40.57 -6.36 -10.02
#